data_AF-A0A7W1T252-F1
#
_entry.id   AF-A0A7W1T252-F1
#
_cell.length_a   1.000
_cell.length_b   1.000
_cell.length_c   1.000
_cell.angle_alpha   90.00
_cell.angle_beta   90.00
_cell.angle_gamma   90.00
#
_symmetry.space_group_name_H-M   'P 1'
#
loop_
_entity.id
_entity.type
_entity.pdbx_description
1 polymer ?
#
loop_
_entity_poly.entity_id
_entity_poly.type
_entity_poly.pdbx_seq_one_letter_code
_entity_poly.pdbx_strand_id
1 'polypeptide(L)'
;LEMVGYFDDRRGSQTYPRGLAWAYPSRGNFIAMVSNLRSWRLLRRVSGPFRRFQTIPFSSAVLPSFIGGIDRSDHVNFWNAGIPAIMVSDTAFFRNPHYHLPSDRMLRLNFSRMVDLTLSVATALENLAAANSK
;
A
#
# COMPACT_ATOMS: atom_id res chain seq x y z
N LEU A 1 -1.24 -0.01 8.03
CA LEU A 1 -1.65 -1.00 7.02
C LEU A 1 -3.12 -0.76 6.76
N GLU A 2 -3.59 -0.89 5.53
CA GLU A 2 -4.99 -0.63 5.17
C GLU A 2 -5.41 -1.62 4.10
N MET A 3 -6.25 -2.62 4.40
CA MET A 3 -6.70 -3.68 3.48
C MET A 3 -5.55 -4.34 2.67
N VAL A 4 -5.23 -5.61 2.88
CA VAL A 4 -3.99 -6.18 2.31
C VAL A 4 -4.16 -7.55 1.66
N GLY A 5 -5.39 -8.01 1.53
CA GLY A 5 -5.67 -9.41 1.22
C GLY A 5 -6.34 -9.64 -0.13
N TYR A 6 -6.91 -8.61 -0.77
CA TYR A 6 -7.63 -8.78 -2.02
C TYR A 6 -6.73 -8.50 -3.24
N PHE A 7 -6.65 -9.48 -4.14
CA PHE A 7 -5.86 -9.40 -5.37
C PHE A 7 -6.67 -9.89 -6.56
N ASP A 8 -6.53 -9.20 -7.69
CA ASP A 8 -7.21 -9.56 -8.93
C ASP A 8 -6.28 -9.32 -10.13
N ASP A 9 -5.87 -10.41 -10.77
CA ASP A 9 -4.95 -10.41 -11.92
C ASP A 9 -5.60 -10.02 -13.25
N ARG A 10 -6.94 -9.84 -13.28
CA ARG A 10 -7.67 -9.43 -14.49
C ARG A 10 -7.28 -8.01 -14.89
N ARG A 11 -7.19 -7.76 -16.20
CA ARG A 11 -6.98 -6.40 -16.72
C ARG A 11 -8.21 -5.54 -16.39
N GLY A 12 -7.97 -4.33 -15.88
CA GLY A 12 -9.05 -3.39 -15.51
C GLY A 12 -9.65 -3.67 -14.12
N SER A 13 -9.10 -4.61 -13.34
CA SER A 13 -9.53 -4.87 -11.97
C SER A 13 -9.12 -3.78 -10.97
N GLN A 14 -8.25 -2.86 -11.40
CA GLN A 14 -7.82 -1.73 -10.58
C GLN A 14 -8.38 -0.42 -11.12
N THR A 15 -9.04 0.31 -10.23
CA THR A 15 -9.49 1.69 -10.47
C THR A 15 -8.64 2.67 -9.67
N TYR A 16 -8.77 3.96 -9.94
CA TYR A 16 -8.00 5.01 -9.30
C TYR A 16 -8.82 6.29 -9.20
N PRO A 17 -8.45 7.23 -8.32
CA PRO A 17 -8.89 8.62 -8.42
C PRO A 17 -8.61 9.17 -9.83
N ARG A 18 -9.46 10.09 -10.28
CA ARG A 18 -9.28 10.76 -11.57
C ARG A 18 -7.87 11.35 -11.68
N GLY A 19 -7.23 11.13 -12.83
CA GLY A 19 -5.89 11.66 -13.12
C GLY A 19 -4.72 10.79 -12.67
N LEU A 20 -4.94 9.71 -11.90
CA LEU A 20 -3.86 8.76 -11.54
C LEU A 20 -3.83 7.52 -12.45
N ALA A 21 -4.95 7.14 -13.07
CA ALA A 21 -5.08 5.88 -13.80
C ALA A 21 -4.06 5.65 -14.94
N TRP A 22 -3.47 6.70 -15.52
CA TRP A 22 -2.47 6.59 -16.59
C TRP A 22 -1.06 6.24 -16.07
N ALA A 23 -0.79 6.49 -14.78
CA ALA A 23 0.54 6.34 -14.18
C ALA A 23 0.71 5.02 -13.41
N TYR A 24 -0.36 4.25 -13.20
CA TYR A 24 -0.36 3.05 -12.35
C TYR A 24 -0.95 1.81 -13.06
N PRO A 25 -0.65 0.59 -12.56
CA PRO A 25 -1.06 -0.65 -13.22
C PRO A 25 -2.58 -0.82 -13.37
N SER A 26 -3.03 -1.34 -14.52
CA SER A 26 -4.45 -1.66 -14.74
C SER A 26 -4.94 -2.91 -14.00
N ARG A 27 -4.05 -3.71 -13.41
CA ARG A 27 -4.36 -4.93 -12.67
C ARG A 27 -4.21 -4.68 -11.18
N GLY A 28 -5.17 -5.14 -10.39
CA GLY A 28 -5.19 -5.05 -8.94
C GLY A 28 -4.39 -6.16 -8.27
N ASN A 29 -3.17 -6.41 -8.74
CA ASN A 29 -2.36 -7.54 -8.31
C ASN A 29 -1.04 -7.12 -7.62
N PHE A 30 -1.04 -5.93 -7.02
CA PHE A 30 0.13 -5.32 -6.38
C PHE A 30 -0.24 -4.68 -5.03
N ILE A 31 0.78 -4.31 -4.25
CA ILE A 31 0.63 -3.50 -3.04
C ILE A 31 0.99 -2.04 -3.31
N ALA A 32 0.10 -1.13 -2.95
CA ALA A 32 0.34 0.31 -2.98
C ALA A 32 1.01 0.77 -1.68
N MET A 33 2.08 1.53 -1.80
CA MET A 33 2.71 2.27 -0.71
C MET A 33 2.55 3.76 -0.96
N VAL A 34 1.78 4.45 -0.12
CA VAL A 34 1.47 5.86 -0.31
C VAL A 34 2.02 6.69 0.85
N SER A 35 2.57 7.85 0.53
CA SER A 35 3.06 8.82 1.51
C SER A 35 2.71 10.24 1.11
N ASN A 36 2.66 11.17 2.07
CA ASN A 36 2.65 12.59 1.77
C ASN A 36 4.06 13.12 1.46
N LEU A 37 4.15 14.35 0.96
CA LEU A 37 5.42 15.00 0.63
C LEU A 37 6.40 15.06 1.81
N ARG A 38 5.93 15.15 3.06
CA ARG A 38 6.81 15.18 4.25
C ARG A 38 7.37 13.80 4.59
N SER A 39 6.68 12.73 4.21
CA SER A 39 7.02 11.33 4.54
C SER A 39 7.80 10.62 3.42
N TRP A 40 8.21 11.33 2.36
CA TRP A 40 8.89 10.74 1.19
C TRP A 40 10.17 9.98 1.54
N ARG A 41 10.95 10.46 2.53
CA ARG A 41 12.18 9.78 2.99
C ARG A 41 11.86 8.44 3.63
N LEU A 42 10.80 8.39 4.45
CA LEU A 42 10.32 7.16 5.07
C LEU A 42 9.84 6.17 3.98
N LEU A 43 9.06 6.65 3.01
CA LEU A 43 8.64 5.83 1.88
C LEU A 43 9.83 5.23 1.13
N ARG A 44 10.87 6.02 0.82
CA ARG A 44 12.07 5.51 0.14
C ARG A 44 12.82 4.46 0.97
N ARG A 45 12.93 4.66 2.29
CA ARG A 45 13.59 3.71 3.19
C ARG A 45 12.83 2.38 3.29
N VAL A 46 11.49 2.41 3.32
CA VAL A 46 10.66 1.20 3.42
C VAL A 46 10.53 0.50 2.06
N SER A 47 10.32 1.26 0.98
CA SER A 47 10.13 0.69 -0.37
C SER A 47 11.42 0.16 -1.00
N GLY A 48 12.60 0.63 -0.57
CA GLY A 48 13.90 0.16 -1.05
C GLY A 48 14.12 -1.35 -0.86
N PRO A 49 14.03 -1.87 0.38
CA PRO A 49 14.11 -3.31 0.67
C PRO A 49 13.14 -4.17 -0.14
N PHE A 50 11.89 -3.72 -0.32
CA PHE A 50 10.88 -4.45 -1.10
C PHE A 50 11.32 -4.72 -2.56
N ARG A 51 12.14 -3.84 -3.16
CA ARG A 51 12.68 -4.07 -4.52
C ARG A 51 13.68 -5.21 -4.59
N ARG A 52 14.35 -5.51 -3.48
CA ARG A 52 15.46 -6.47 -3.45
C ARG A 52 14.99 -7.91 -3.28
N PHE A 53 13.85 -8.11 -2.62
CA PHE A 53 13.30 -9.44 -2.36
C PHE A 53 12.25 -9.88 -3.40
N GLN A 54 11.64 -8.93 -4.15
CA GLN A 54 10.67 -9.15 -5.25
C GLN A 54 9.55 -10.17 -4.99
N THR A 55 9.25 -10.50 -3.74
CA THR A 55 8.25 -11.52 -3.39
C THR A 55 6.82 -11.09 -3.68
N ILE A 56 6.55 -9.79 -3.75
CA ILE A 56 5.24 -9.25 -4.12
C ILE A 56 5.37 -8.00 -5.00
N PRO A 57 4.61 -7.90 -6.12
CA PRO A 57 4.55 -6.67 -6.90
C PRO A 57 4.07 -5.51 -6.04
N PHE A 58 4.74 -4.36 -6.13
CA PHE A 58 4.34 -3.17 -5.40
C PHE A 58 4.52 -1.90 -6.25
N SER A 59 3.78 -0.85 -5.91
CA SER A 59 3.93 0.48 -6.46
C SER A 59 3.98 1.50 -5.32
N SER A 60 4.88 2.48 -5.42
CA SER A 60 5.09 3.48 -4.38
C SER A 60 4.83 4.88 -4.93
N ALA A 61 4.08 5.69 -4.20
CA ALA A 61 3.68 7.02 -4.62
C ALA A 61 3.86 8.05 -3.50
N VAL A 62 4.47 9.19 -3.83
CA VAL A 62 4.39 10.39 -2.99
C VAL A 62 3.29 11.25 -3.56
N LEU A 63 2.21 11.43 -2.81
CA LEU A 63 1.02 12.12 -3.27
C LEU A 63 0.65 13.24 -2.27
N PRO A 64 0.24 14.42 -2.73
CA PRO A 64 -0.31 15.44 -1.86
C PRO A 64 -1.51 14.92 -1.07
N SER A 65 -1.59 15.21 0.23
CA SER A 65 -2.62 14.67 1.13
C SER A 65 -4.04 15.05 0.77
N PHE A 66 -4.25 16.06 -0.09
CA PHE A 66 -5.56 16.47 -0.57
C PHE A 66 -6.10 15.64 -1.75
N ILE A 67 -5.31 14.69 -2.30
CA ILE A 67 -5.81 13.79 -3.35
C ILE A 67 -6.81 12.81 -2.73
N GLY A 68 -8.09 12.96 -3.05
CA GLY A 68 -9.14 12.15 -2.45
C GLY A 68 -8.91 10.65 -2.58
N GLY A 69 -9.06 9.92 -1.47
CA GLY A 69 -8.93 8.46 -1.43
C GLY A 69 -7.59 7.98 -0.89
N ILE A 70 -6.55 8.83 -0.86
CA ILE A 70 -5.27 8.48 -0.22
C ILE A 70 -5.25 8.84 1.26
N ASP A 71 -6.21 9.65 1.70
CA ASP A 71 -6.42 10.16 3.05
C ASP A 71 -7.43 9.31 3.84
N ARG A 72 -7.74 8.11 3.35
CA ARG A 72 -8.79 7.24 3.90
C ARG A 72 -8.21 6.05 4.67
N SER A 73 -7.35 6.31 5.64
CA SER A 73 -6.92 5.35 6.67
C SER A 73 -6.22 6.09 7.82
N ASP A 74 -5.79 5.35 8.84
CA ASP A 74 -5.26 5.87 10.11
C ASP A 74 -3.98 6.70 9.96
N HIS A 75 -3.22 6.54 8.87
CA HIS A 75 -1.98 7.29 8.62
C HIS A 75 -2.21 8.81 8.57
N VAL A 76 -3.42 9.26 8.27
CA VAL A 76 -3.76 10.69 8.27
C VAL A 76 -3.63 11.30 9.66
N ASN A 77 -3.97 10.56 10.71
CA ASN A 77 -3.83 11.04 12.09
C ASN A 77 -2.36 11.32 12.44
N PHE A 78 -1.44 10.46 11.97
CA PHE A 78 0.00 10.69 12.11
C PHE A 78 0.45 11.92 11.33
N TRP A 79 -0.01 12.09 10.09
CA TRP A 79 0.31 13.27 9.30
C TRP A 79 -0.16 14.57 9.95
N ASN A 80 -1.37 14.58 10.51
CA ASN A 80 -1.92 15.73 11.24
C ASN A 80 -1.12 16.06 12.50
N ALA A 81 -0.60 15.05 13.18
CA ALA A 81 0.32 15.19 14.31
C ALA A 81 1.77 15.55 13.89
N GLY A 82 2.06 15.71 12.60
CA GLY A 82 3.40 15.99 12.09
C GLY A 82 4.36 14.79 12.11
N ILE A 83 3.85 13.59 12.36
CA ILE A 83 4.62 12.35 12.42
C ILE A 83 4.72 11.73 11.00
N PRO A 84 5.93 11.42 10.50
CA PRO A 84 6.07 10.76 9.21
C PRO A 84 5.39 9.39 9.21
N ALA A 85 4.51 9.16 8.23
CA ALA A 85 3.78 7.91 8.09
C ALA A 85 3.58 7.53 6.63
N ILE A 86 3.44 6.24 6.39
CA ILE A 86 3.12 5.66 5.08
C ILE A 86 1.94 4.71 5.21
N MET A 87 1.12 4.63 4.18
CA MET A 87 0.08 3.62 4.05
C MET A 87 0.58 2.50 3.14
N VAL A 88 0.40 1.26 3.57
CA VAL A 88 0.66 0.05 2.78
C VAL A 88 -0.69 -0.66 2.62
N SER A 89 -1.12 -0.87 1.37
CA SER A 89 -2.50 -1.23 1.05
C SER A 89 -2.65 -2.01 -0.26
N ASP A 90 -3.68 -2.83 -0.36
CA ASP A 90 -4.21 -3.43 -1.58
C ASP A 90 -5.16 -2.47 -2.34
N THR A 91 -5.22 -1.20 -1.96
CA THR A 91 -6.09 -0.14 -2.51
C THR A 91 -7.59 -0.29 -2.23
N ALA A 92 -7.99 -1.25 -1.39
CA ALA A 92 -9.33 -1.34 -0.81
C ALA A 92 -10.45 -1.21 -1.88
N PHE A 93 -11.35 -0.25 -1.70
CA PHE A 93 -12.51 0.00 -2.58
C PHE A 93 -12.15 0.34 -4.03
N PHE A 94 -10.89 0.69 -4.33
CA PHE A 94 -10.45 0.85 -5.72
C PHE A 94 -10.27 -0.49 -6.46
N ARG A 95 -10.26 -1.60 -5.73
CA ARG A 95 -9.99 -2.95 -6.24
C ARG A 95 -11.03 -3.97 -5.79
N ASN A 96 -11.39 -3.99 -4.51
CA ASN A 96 -12.26 -4.99 -3.91
C ASN A 96 -13.74 -4.61 -4.13
N PRO A 97 -14.48 -5.28 -5.03
CA PRO A 97 -15.90 -5.02 -5.25
C PRO A 97 -16.77 -5.46 -4.06
N HIS A 98 -16.19 -6.17 -3.09
CA HIS A 98 -16.87 -6.63 -1.88
C HIS A 98 -16.67 -5.70 -0.69
N TYR A 99 -15.88 -4.62 -0.83
CA TYR A 99 -15.59 -3.71 0.27
C TYR A 99 -16.86 -3.19 0.95
N HIS A 100 -16.92 -3.29 2.29
CA HIS A 100 -18.10 -2.93 3.10
C HIS A 100 -19.39 -3.72 2.78
N LEU A 101 -19.29 -4.88 2.13
CA LEU A 101 -20.43 -5.77 1.86
C LEU A 101 -20.33 -7.06 2.68
N PRO A 102 -21.46 -7.73 3.00
CA PRO A 102 -21.46 -9.06 3.65
C PRO A 102 -20.74 -10.17 2.87
N SER A 103 -20.43 -9.91 1.60
CA SER A 103 -19.62 -10.77 0.74
C SER A 103 -18.12 -10.64 0.97
N ASP A 104 -17.65 -9.66 1.76
CA ASP A 104 -16.26 -9.52 2.15
C ASP A 104 -15.91 -10.60 3.19
N ARG A 105 -15.42 -11.72 2.68
CA ARG A 105 -15.22 -12.95 3.44
C ARG A 105 -13.80 -13.45 3.25
N MET A 106 -13.29 -14.19 4.24
CA MET A 106 -11.94 -14.76 4.20
C MET A 106 -11.61 -15.53 2.91
N LEU A 107 -12.60 -16.20 2.31
CA LEU A 107 -12.43 -16.93 1.03
C LEU A 107 -12.01 -16.03 -0.14
N ARG A 108 -12.21 -14.71 -0.05
CA ARG A 108 -11.80 -13.74 -1.07
C ARG A 108 -10.35 -13.28 -0.89
N LEU A 109 -9.70 -13.62 0.22
CA LEU A 109 -8.34 -13.18 0.53
C LEU A 109 -7.32 -14.14 -0.09
N ASN A 110 -6.22 -13.58 -0.59
CA ASN A 110 -5.06 -14.33 -1.05
C ASN A 110 -4.03 -14.44 0.08
N PHE A 111 -4.14 -15.49 0.89
CA PHE A 111 -3.24 -15.72 2.02
C PHE A 111 -1.77 -15.86 1.62
N SER A 112 -1.47 -16.48 0.47
CA SER A 112 -0.08 -16.60 -0.01
C SER A 112 0.55 -15.22 -0.19
N ARG A 113 -0.13 -14.31 -0.89
CA ARG A 113 0.37 -12.94 -1.09
C ARG A 113 0.40 -12.13 0.22
N MET A 114 -0.50 -12.42 1.16
CA MET A 114 -0.44 -11.81 2.50
C MET A 114 0.78 -12.27 3.30
N VAL A 115 1.20 -13.53 3.16
CA VAL A 115 2.47 -14.02 3.72
C VAL A 115 3.64 -13.27 3.10
N ASP A 116 3.69 -13.16 1.77
CA ASP A 116 4.75 -12.43 1.07
C ASP A 116 4.83 -10.97 1.52
N LEU A 117 3.68 -10.31 1.66
CA LEU A 117 3.61 -8.95 2.20
C LEU A 117 4.11 -8.87 3.65
N THR A 118 3.66 -9.78 4.51
CA THR A 118 4.02 -9.79 5.93
C THR A 118 5.54 -9.91 6.10
N LEU A 119 6.15 -10.85 5.39
CA LEU A 119 7.60 -11.03 5.38
C LEU A 119 8.31 -9.78 4.86
N SER A 120 7.80 -9.20 3.76
CA SER A 120 8.39 -7.98 3.19
C SER A 120 8.33 -6.79 4.15
N VAL A 121 7.19 -6.62 4.86
CA VAL A 121 7.04 -5.56 5.88
C VAL A 121 7.99 -5.80 7.04
N ALA A 122 8.08 -7.04 7.57
CA ALA A 122 8.99 -7.38 8.66
C ALA A 122 10.44 -7.05 8.31
N THR A 123 10.91 -7.49 7.14
CA THR A 123 12.27 -7.18 6.67
C THR A 123 12.50 -5.68 6.47
N ALA A 124 11.51 -4.93 6.00
CA ALA A 124 11.65 -3.48 5.88
C ALA A 124 11.75 -2.77 7.24
N LEU A 125 11.04 -3.26 8.26
CA LEU A 125 11.13 -2.75 9.63
C LEU A 125 12.49 -3.06 10.26
N GLU A 126 13.02 -4.28 10.08
CA GLU A 126 14.36 -4.65 10.54
C GLU A 126 15.44 -3.75 9.95
N ASN A 127 15.37 -3.50 8.63
CA ASN A 127 16.30 -2.60 7.94
C ASN A 127 16.18 -1.16 8.42
N LEU A 128 14.95 -0.68 8.66
CA LEU A 128 14.71 0.66 9.16
C LEU A 128 15.27 0.84 10.58
N ALA A 129 15.11 -0.16 11.44
CA ALA A 129 15.66 -0.18 12.79
C ALA A 129 17.20 -0.17 12.75
N ALA A 130 17.81 -1.07 11.97
CA ALA A 130 19.27 -1.16 11.84
C ALA A 130 19.91 0.13 11.28
N ALA A 131 19.21 0.85 10.39
CA ALA A 131 19.68 2.12 9.85
C ALA A 131 19.59 3.29 10.83
N ASN A 132 18.76 3.19 11.87
CA ASN A 132 18.62 4.22 12.91
C ASN A 132 19.53 3.95 14.12
N SER A 133 20.10 2.76 14.23
CA SER A 133 21.07 2.39 15.27
C SER A 133 22.52 2.77 14.92
N LYS A 134 22.74 3.49 13.82
CA LYS A 134 24.03 4.01 13.35
C LYS A 134 24.01 5.54 13.36
#